data_AF-A0A7D5LAG0-F1
#
_entry.id   AF-A0A7D5LAG0-F1
#
_cell.length_a   1.000
_cell.length_b   1.000
_cell.length_c   1.000
_cell.angle_alpha   90.00
_cell.angle_beta   90.00
_cell.angle_gamma   90.00
#
_symmetry.space_group_name_H-M   'P 1'
#
loop_
_entity.id
_entity.type
_entity.pdbx_description
1 polymer ?
#
loop_
_entity_poly.entity_id
_entity_poly.type
_entity_poly.pdbx_seq_one_letter_code
_entity_poly.pdbx_strand_id
1 'polypeptide(L)'
;MSKAVQNGKPTRANRRTVLRGVAATAGLGAVLGSASTLASEESSGEGDEGATAGTYGATAEAEEAASPATDRPGTPKLGANLNGRPRRLGNDLARLDASDTTWVRAFLDIRDKLNDGRDPSGDPDVLALRRAAREKGCRLVVSLKWGFEVNWRWDRKESRSVPEPDSEDERSLLSCATQYLGAIGTPVDVVVLGNEPMWETKREDITGEDPPILRFTLNLKEHLLRHGDHGDPAYLLGAITRLYDDPVREERFPTFCRETFRIAREDDDVDGVDLHVHYDGREEARKALEIARDRLPDGTITVTEFSPVFRYDRHVRTPIGEWGAGRRFAGEYGYSPDVTAVDYFERAKADPRPPRELADFYDAMPWYRADQLRRDYRLFERFDVDVGTFGFLQDVGMRDVDWRRPDWTPFHINFLHQDALMEGRGAHPLYIDDYRELAG
;
A
#
# COMPACT_ATOMS: atom_id res chain seq x y z
N MET A 1 -35.82 32.48 -19.00
CA MET A 1 -35.60 31.77 -17.73
C MET A 1 -35.18 30.35 -18.06
N SER A 2 -33.87 30.08 -18.06
CA SER A 2 -33.29 28.77 -18.36
C SER A 2 -33.21 27.97 -17.05
N LYS A 3 -33.84 26.80 -17.00
CA LYS A 3 -33.72 25.87 -15.87
C LYS A 3 -32.36 25.18 -15.97
N ALA A 4 -31.43 25.59 -15.11
CA ALA A 4 -30.24 24.79 -14.83
C ALA A 4 -30.69 23.47 -14.22
N VAL A 5 -30.37 22.37 -14.89
CA VAL A 5 -30.44 21.03 -14.31
C VAL A 5 -29.33 20.95 -13.28
N GLN A 6 -29.68 21.00 -12.00
CA GLN A 6 -28.77 20.58 -10.93
C GLN A 6 -28.62 19.07 -11.04
N ASN A 7 -27.57 18.61 -11.72
CA ASN A 7 -27.10 17.24 -11.56
C ASN A 7 -26.64 17.10 -10.10
N GLY A 8 -27.39 16.34 -9.30
CA GLY A 8 -27.03 16.09 -7.90
C GLY A 8 -25.67 15.41 -7.82
N LYS A 9 -24.79 15.90 -6.95
CA LYS A 9 -23.54 15.21 -6.63
C LYS A 9 -23.86 13.80 -6.14
N PRO A 10 -23.14 12.76 -6.60
CA PRO A 10 -23.30 11.41 -6.06
C PRO A 10 -22.92 11.41 -4.57
N THR A 11 -23.67 10.65 -3.78
CA THR A 11 -23.40 10.48 -2.34
C THR A 11 -22.21 9.56 -2.11
N ARG A 12 -21.60 9.62 -0.92
CA ARG A 12 -20.56 8.68 -0.46
C ARG A 12 -20.89 7.20 -0.72
N ALA A 13 -22.15 6.81 -0.48
CA ALA A 13 -22.64 5.46 -0.77
C ALA A 13 -22.57 5.11 -2.27
N ASN A 14 -22.85 6.08 -3.15
CA ASN A 14 -22.75 5.89 -4.60
C ASN A 14 -21.29 5.70 -5.03
N ARG A 15 -20.35 6.49 -4.49
CA ARG A 15 -18.92 6.36 -4.82
C ARG A 15 -18.33 5.04 -4.33
N ARG A 16 -18.65 4.60 -3.11
CA ARG A 16 -18.25 3.27 -2.59
C ARG A 16 -18.78 2.14 -3.47
N THR A 17 -19.99 2.28 -4.01
CA THR A 17 -20.56 1.30 -4.96
C THR A 17 -19.78 1.26 -6.28
N VAL A 18 -19.28 2.40 -6.78
CA VAL A 18 -18.44 2.48 -7.99
C VAL A 18 -17.09 1.79 -7.78
N LEU A 19 -16.46 1.98 -6.61
CA LEU A 19 -15.22 1.27 -6.26
C LEU A 19 -15.44 -0.24 -6.22
N ARG A 20 -16.58 -0.69 -5.70
CA ARG A 20 -16.93 -2.12 -5.59
C ARG A 20 -17.32 -2.76 -6.91
N GLY A 21 -17.73 -1.95 -7.89
CA GLY A 21 -18.17 -2.42 -9.20
C GLY A 21 -19.45 -3.23 -9.10
N VAL A 22 -20.57 -2.67 -9.55
CA VAL A 22 -21.80 -3.43 -9.77
C VAL A 22 -21.53 -4.46 -10.88
N ALA A 23 -21.20 -5.68 -10.47
CA ALA A 23 -21.40 -6.87 -11.29
C ALA A 23 -22.90 -7.18 -11.28
N ALA A 24 -23.67 -6.52 -12.13
CA ALA A 24 -25.07 -6.92 -12.37
C ALA A 24 -25.45 -6.65 -13.82
N THR A 25 -25.30 -7.67 -14.66
CA THR A 25 -26.35 -8.12 -15.59
C THR A 25 -25.95 -9.47 -16.22
N ALA A 26 -26.40 -10.57 -15.60
CA ALA A 26 -27.06 -11.71 -16.26
C ALA A 26 -27.08 -12.95 -15.35
N GLY A 27 -28.27 -13.54 -15.16
CA GLY A 27 -28.41 -14.95 -14.76
C GLY A 27 -29.18 -15.22 -13.47
N LEU A 28 -30.52 -15.16 -13.53
CA LEU A 28 -31.39 -15.87 -12.59
C LEU A 28 -31.14 -17.38 -12.67
N GLY A 29 -31.02 -18.04 -11.52
CA GLY A 29 -31.04 -19.50 -11.41
C GLY A 29 -30.96 -19.95 -9.96
N ALA A 30 -32.12 -20.05 -9.30
CA ALA A 30 -32.27 -20.56 -7.94
C ALA A 30 -32.16 -22.09 -7.88
N VAL A 31 -31.50 -22.65 -6.85
CA VAL A 31 -31.85 -23.96 -6.23
C VAL A 31 -31.51 -23.95 -4.73
N LEU A 32 -32.40 -24.59 -3.96
CA LEU A 32 -32.59 -24.68 -2.52
C LEU A 32 -31.71 -25.72 -1.78
N GLY A 33 -31.60 -25.52 -0.46
CA GLY A 33 -31.51 -26.59 0.58
C GLY A 33 -30.09 -27.01 0.98
N SER A 34 -29.75 -27.34 2.23
CA SER A 34 -30.51 -27.56 3.46
C SER A 34 -29.55 -27.46 4.67
N ALA A 35 -30.10 -27.15 5.84
CA ALA A 35 -29.39 -27.08 7.11
C ALA A 35 -29.10 -28.48 7.72
N SER A 36 -28.04 -28.56 8.53
CA SER A 36 -27.98 -29.49 9.67
C SER A 36 -27.02 -28.96 10.73
N THR A 37 -27.60 -28.63 11.88
CA THR A 37 -27.02 -28.49 13.22
C THR A 37 -26.32 -29.76 13.69
N LEU A 38 -25.25 -29.63 14.49
CA LEU A 38 -24.99 -30.44 15.68
C LEU A 38 -24.05 -29.69 16.64
N ALA A 39 -24.33 -29.89 17.92
CA ALA A 39 -23.79 -29.19 19.08
C ALA A 39 -22.89 -30.14 19.92
N SER A 40 -22.35 -29.55 21.00
CA SER A 40 -21.68 -30.16 22.17
C SER A 40 -20.22 -30.57 21.97
N GLU A 41 -19.29 -30.44 22.92
CA GLU A 41 -19.40 -30.35 24.38
C GLU A 41 -18.10 -29.83 25.01
N GLU A 42 -18.21 -29.33 26.24
CA GLU A 42 -17.18 -28.80 27.11
C GLU A 42 -16.20 -29.87 27.64
N SER A 43 -14.99 -29.46 28.03
CA SER A 43 -14.32 -30.02 29.22
C SER A 43 -13.21 -29.11 29.75
N SER A 44 -13.40 -28.75 31.02
CA SER A 44 -12.53 -28.04 31.97
C SER A 44 -11.21 -28.74 32.31
N GLY A 45 -10.24 -27.96 32.78
CA GLY A 45 -9.09 -28.43 33.56
C GLY A 45 -8.09 -27.34 33.91
N GLU A 46 -8.24 -26.74 35.09
CA GLU A 46 -7.27 -25.84 35.75
C GLU A 46 -6.03 -26.60 36.26
N GLY A 47 -4.89 -25.89 36.38
CA GLY A 47 -3.98 -26.05 37.52
C GLY A 47 -2.49 -26.27 37.25
N ASP A 48 -1.74 -25.17 37.43
CA ASP A 48 -0.58 -25.06 38.34
C ASP A 48 0.86 -24.90 37.80
N GLU A 49 1.58 -24.08 38.56
CA GLU A 49 2.82 -23.33 38.31
C GLU A 49 4.12 -24.15 38.29
N GLY A 50 5.16 -23.60 37.65
CA GLY A 50 6.54 -24.06 37.83
C GLY A 50 7.55 -23.44 36.86
N ALA A 51 8.30 -22.45 37.33
CA ALA A 51 9.35 -21.74 36.59
C ALA A 51 10.56 -22.62 36.22
N THR A 52 11.17 -22.40 35.04
CA THR A 52 12.56 -21.92 34.83
C THR A 52 13.12 -22.27 33.43
N ALA A 53 13.99 -21.36 32.95
CA ALA A 53 15.08 -21.53 31.99
C ALA A 53 14.76 -21.50 30.48
N GLY A 54 15.35 -20.50 29.84
CA GLY A 54 15.24 -20.16 28.43
C GLY A 54 15.60 -21.28 27.45
N THR A 55 14.79 -21.37 26.40
CA THR A 55 15.16 -21.96 25.12
C THR A 55 14.37 -21.20 24.05
N TYR A 56 15.07 -20.50 23.15
CA TYR A 56 14.44 -19.81 22.02
C TYR A 56 14.00 -20.84 20.99
N GLY A 57 12.79 -21.35 21.14
CA GLY A 57 12.08 -22.13 20.14
C GLY A 57 11.36 -21.20 19.18
N ALA A 58 11.57 -21.40 17.88
CA ALA A 58 10.76 -20.82 16.83
C ALA A 58 9.27 -21.10 17.12
N THR A 59 8.50 -20.07 17.45
CA THR A 59 7.05 -20.19 17.54
C THR A 59 6.52 -20.35 16.14
N ALA A 60 6.08 -21.57 15.81
CA ALA A 60 5.18 -21.80 14.71
C ALA A 60 3.92 -20.96 14.99
N GLU A 61 3.71 -19.90 14.18
CA GLU A 61 2.44 -19.18 14.15
C GLU A 61 1.35 -20.20 13.84
N ALA A 62 0.50 -20.48 14.84
CA ALA A 62 -0.63 -21.36 14.68
C ALA A 62 -1.53 -20.83 13.56
N GLU A 63 -1.80 -21.67 12.56
CA GLU A 63 -2.84 -21.39 11.57
C GLU A 63 -4.20 -21.39 12.29
N GLU A 64 -4.69 -20.19 12.60
CA GLU A 64 -6.02 -20.03 13.19
C GLU A 64 -7.07 -20.42 12.14
N ALA A 65 -7.85 -21.45 12.46
CA ALA A 65 -8.95 -21.93 11.66
C ALA A 65 -9.98 -20.81 11.45
N ALA A 66 -10.29 -20.53 10.18
CA ALA A 66 -11.25 -19.52 9.78
C ALA A 66 -12.63 -19.80 10.39
N SER A 67 -13.10 -18.91 11.27
CA SER A 67 -14.52 -18.86 11.66
C SER A 67 -15.39 -18.47 10.45
N PRO A 68 -16.61 -19.01 10.34
CA PRO A 68 -17.46 -18.83 9.15
C PRO A 68 -17.94 -17.37 9.05
N ALA A 69 -17.55 -16.72 7.95
CA ALA A 69 -17.94 -15.36 7.60
C ALA A 69 -19.47 -15.26 7.40
N THR A 70 -20.12 -14.45 8.23
CA THR A 70 -21.44 -13.89 7.96
C THR A 70 -21.30 -12.65 7.09
N ASP A 71 -22.07 -12.62 6.00
CA ASP A 71 -22.19 -11.61 4.93
C ASP A 71 -20.89 -11.22 4.23
N ARG A 72 -20.80 -11.48 2.91
CA ARG A 72 -19.61 -11.15 2.10
C ARG A 72 -19.55 -9.63 1.82
N PRO A 73 -18.63 -8.89 2.46
CA PRO A 73 -18.15 -7.62 1.91
C PRO A 73 -17.65 -7.78 0.47
N GLY A 74 -17.54 -6.66 -0.26
CA GLY A 74 -17.12 -6.69 -1.67
C GLY A 74 -15.73 -7.32 -1.82
N THR A 75 -15.51 -8.06 -2.90
CA THR A 75 -14.19 -8.65 -3.19
C THR A 75 -13.15 -7.53 -3.37
N PRO A 76 -12.09 -7.48 -2.54
CA PRO A 76 -11.04 -6.47 -2.63
C PRO A 76 -10.41 -6.43 -4.03
N LYS A 77 -9.98 -5.26 -4.47
CA LYS A 77 -9.21 -5.14 -5.71
C LYS A 77 -7.73 -5.12 -5.40
N LEU A 78 -6.96 -6.05 -5.97
CA LEU A 78 -5.50 -5.98 -5.93
C LEU A 78 -4.99 -5.17 -7.13
N GLY A 79 -4.07 -4.24 -6.88
CA GLY A 79 -3.46 -3.40 -7.91
C GLY A 79 -1.94 -3.32 -7.85
N ALA A 80 -1.37 -2.64 -8.84
CA ALA A 80 0.05 -2.36 -8.96
C ALA A 80 0.41 -1.05 -8.27
N ASN A 81 1.29 -1.10 -7.26
CA ASN A 81 1.87 0.09 -6.66
C ASN A 81 3.21 0.45 -7.33
N LEU A 82 3.25 1.63 -7.95
CA LEU A 82 4.42 2.19 -8.63
C LEU A 82 5.22 3.16 -7.75
N ASN A 83 4.75 3.43 -6.53
CA ASN A 83 5.26 4.48 -5.64
C ASN A 83 5.39 5.82 -6.41
N GLY A 84 6.44 6.59 -6.14
CA GLY A 84 6.64 7.93 -6.71
C GLY A 84 7.20 7.99 -8.10
N ARG A 85 7.21 6.88 -8.86
CA ARG A 85 7.83 6.84 -10.18
C ARG A 85 6.97 6.14 -11.22
N PRO A 86 5.71 6.58 -11.44
CA PRO A 86 4.86 5.99 -12.47
C PRO A 86 5.47 6.08 -13.87
N ARG A 87 6.35 7.06 -14.15
CA ARG A 87 7.15 7.10 -15.39
C ARG A 87 7.89 5.80 -15.74
N ARG A 88 8.17 4.93 -14.76
CA ARG A 88 8.76 3.60 -15.01
C ARG A 88 7.87 2.72 -15.88
N LEU A 89 6.55 2.91 -15.85
CA LEU A 89 5.63 2.22 -16.77
C LEU A 89 5.77 2.69 -18.23
N GLY A 90 6.36 3.86 -18.49
CA GLY A 90 6.35 4.47 -19.82
C GLY A 90 6.83 3.54 -20.95
N ASN A 91 7.79 2.65 -20.66
CA ASN A 91 8.31 1.67 -21.61
C ASN A 91 7.85 0.22 -21.32
N ASP A 92 7.03 0.01 -20.28
CA ASP A 92 6.75 -1.31 -19.72
C ASP A 92 5.24 -1.52 -19.45
N LEU A 93 4.35 -0.78 -20.12
CA LEU A 93 2.88 -0.98 -20.01
C LEU A 93 2.43 -2.41 -20.33
N ALA A 94 3.17 -3.14 -21.16
CA ALA A 94 2.88 -4.55 -21.45
C ALA A 94 2.94 -5.46 -20.21
N ARG A 95 3.65 -5.02 -19.15
CA ARG A 95 3.69 -5.75 -17.88
C ARG A 95 2.34 -5.74 -17.18
N LEU A 96 1.55 -4.66 -17.32
CA LEU A 96 0.20 -4.58 -16.75
C LEU A 96 -0.72 -5.66 -17.35
N ASP A 97 -0.67 -5.85 -18.68
CA ASP A 97 -1.42 -6.94 -19.33
C ASP A 97 -0.88 -8.31 -18.89
N ALA A 98 0.44 -8.45 -18.82
CA ALA A 98 1.05 -9.72 -18.46
C ALA A 98 0.75 -10.14 -17.03
N SER A 99 0.36 -9.23 -16.14
CA SER A 99 -0.01 -9.51 -14.75
C SER A 99 -1.50 -9.36 -14.46
N ASP A 100 -2.35 -9.22 -15.50
CA ASP A 100 -3.79 -9.00 -15.38
C ASP A 100 -4.14 -7.79 -14.47
N THR A 101 -3.28 -6.77 -14.45
CA THR A 101 -3.42 -5.61 -13.57
C THR A 101 -4.52 -4.67 -14.06
N THR A 102 -5.57 -4.52 -13.25
CA THR A 102 -6.70 -3.61 -13.53
C THR A 102 -6.67 -2.32 -12.72
N TRP A 103 -5.87 -2.25 -11.67
CA TRP A 103 -5.70 -1.06 -10.81
C TRP A 103 -4.24 -0.65 -10.72
N VAL A 104 -3.97 0.65 -10.84
CA VAL A 104 -2.64 1.24 -10.71
C VAL A 104 -2.66 2.33 -9.65
N ARG A 105 -1.71 2.24 -8.72
CA ARG A 105 -1.45 3.26 -7.71
C ARG A 105 -0.09 3.90 -7.91
N ALA A 106 -0.03 5.22 -7.77
CA ALA A 106 1.21 5.98 -7.68
C ALA A 106 1.01 7.22 -6.80
N PHE A 107 2.11 7.84 -6.36
CA PHE A 107 2.04 9.17 -5.78
C PHE A 107 2.67 10.24 -6.67
N LEU A 108 2.12 11.45 -6.62
CA LEU A 108 2.69 12.65 -7.23
C LEU A 108 3.27 13.52 -6.12
N ASP A 109 4.57 13.79 -6.18
CA ASP A 109 5.24 14.69 -5.22
C ASP A 109 5.03 16.16 -5.63
N ILE A 110 4.01 16.78 -5.08
CA ILE A 110 3.53 18.09 -5.52
C ILE A 110 4.55 19.20 -5.25
N ARG A 111 5.34 19.09 -4.18
CA ARG A 111 6.43 20.04 -3.92
C ARG A 111 7.53 19.93 -4.98
N ASP A 112 7.95 18.72 -5.33
CA ASP A 112 8.94 18.55 -6.42
C ASP A 112 8.39 19.09 -7.73
N LYS A 113 7.14 18.75 -8.05
CA LYS A 113 6.49 19.21 -9.27
C LYS A 113 6.40 20.74 -9.35
N LEU A 114 6.06 21.40 -8.25
CA LEU A 114 6.03 22.86 -8.18
C LEU A 114 7.43 23.47 -8.33
N ASN A 115 8.43 22.92 -7.65
CA ASN A 115 9.81 23.41 -7.70
C ASN A 115 10.46 23.19 -9.07
N ASP A 116 10.19 22.06 -9.73
CA ASP A 116 10.67 21.75 -11.07
C ASP A 116 10.08 22.68 -12.13
N GLY A 117 8.90 23.28 -11.86
CA GLY A 117 8.22 24.21 -12.76
C GLY A 117 7.83 23.59 -14.11
N ARG A 118 7.81 22.26 -14.21
CA ARG A 118 7.50 21.54 -15.45
C ARG A 118 6.01 21.65 -15.76
N ASP A 119 5.68 21.82 -17.04
CA ASP A 119 4.32 21.70 -17.53
C ASP A 119 3.73 20.31 -17.18
N PRO A 120 2.66 20.24 -16.38
CA PRO A 120 2.00 18.99 -16.02
C PRO A 120 1.64 18.11 -17.21
N SER A 121 1.25 18.71 -18.35
CA SER A 121 0.76 17.97 -19.52
C SER A 121 1.83 17.08 -20.17
N GLY A 122 3.11 17.48 -20.02
CA GLY A 122 4.30 16.80 -20.51
C GLY A 122 5.14 16.15 -19.41
N ASP A 123 4.66 16.11 -18.16
CA ASP A 123 5.35 15.39 -17.09
C ASP A 123 5.29 13.87 -17.33
N PRO A 124 6.43 13.15 -17.31
CA PRO A 124 6.42 11.72 -17.62
C PRO A 124 5.66 10.84 -16.62
N ASP A 125 5.46 11.29 -15.38
CA ASP A 125 4.61 10.58 -14.41
C ASP A 125 3.14 10.69 -14.81
N VAL A 126 2.70 11.90 -15.17
CA VAL A 126 1.35 12.17 -15.67
C VAL A 126 1.08 11.40 -16.96
N LEU A 127 2.02 11.42 -17.90
CA LEU A 127 1.91 10.66 -19.15
C LEU A 127 1.80 9.15 -18.91
N ALA A 128 2.56 8.60 -17.96
CA ALA A 128 2.49 7.18 -17.66
C ALA A 128 1.13 6.78 -17.06
N LEU A 129 0.59 7.56 -16.11
CA LEU A 129 -0.74 7.32 -15.53
C LEU A 129 -1.84 7.44 -16.59
N ARG A 130 -1.78 8.48 -17.45
CA ARG A 130 -2.71 8.65 -18.57
C ARG A 130 -2.73 7.44 -19.49
N ARG A 131 -1.54 6.91 -19.82
CA ARG A 131 -1.43 5.74 -20.71
C ARG A 131 -1.91 4.46 -20.03
N ALA A 132 -1.61 4.24 -18.75
CA ALA A 132 -2.16 3.12 -17.98
C ALA A 132 -3.70 3.14 -18.02
N ALA A 133 -4.33 4.30 -17.79
CA ALA A 133 -5.78 4.41 -17.86
C ALA A 133 -6.35 4.26 -19.29
N ARG A 134 -5.80 4.98 -20.28
CA ARG A 134 -6.39 5.03 -21.63
C ARG A 134 -6.03 3.84 -22.51
N GLU A 135 -4.79 3.35 -22.43
CA GLU A 135 -4.31 2.26 -23.29
C GLU A 135 -4.59 0.90 -22.65
N LYS A 136 -4.56 0.80 -21.31
CA LYS A 136 -4.75 -0.47 -20.58
C LYS A 136 -6.06 -0.58 -19.83
N GLY A 137 -6.85 0.50 -19.76
CA GLY A 137 -8.12 0.50 -19.05
C GLY A 137 -7.97 0.44 -17.53
N CYS A 138 -6.77 0.71 -16.99
CA CYS A 138 -6.54 0.63 -15.56
C CYS A 138 -7.28 1.75 -14.82
N ARG A 139 -7.86 1.40 -13.68
CA ARG A 139 -8.34 2.36 -12.68
C ARG A 139 -7.16 2.95 -11.91
N LEU A 140 -7.30 4.18 -11.44
CA LEU A 140 -6.21 4.95 -10.86
C LEU A 140 -6.46 5.29 -9.39
N VAL A 141 -5.48 4.98 -8.55
CA VAL A 141 -5.32 5.55 -7.21
C VAL A 141 -4.13 6.50 -7.22
N VAL A 142 -4.36 7.79 -6.91
CA VAL A 142 -3.31 8.80 -6.89
C VAL A 142 -3.17 9.39 -5.50
N SER A 143 -2.04 9.15 -4.86
CA SER A 143 -1.70 9.80 -3.58
C SER A 143 -0.96 11.11 -3.81
N LEU A 144 -1.27 12.14 -3.03
CA LEU A 144 -0.59 13.42 -3.08
C LEU A 144 0.51 13.44 -2.01
N LYS A 145 1.76 13.42 -2.46
CA LYS A 145 2.92 13.49 -1.58
C LYS A 145 3.32 14.95 -1.39
N TRP A 146 3.48 15.35 -0.15
CA TRP A 146 3.84 16.73 0.22
C TRP A 146 5.28 16.83 0.67
N GLY A 147 5.82 15.87 1.43
CA GLY A 147 7.22 15.88 1.85
C GLY A 147 7.63 17.18 2.58
N PHE A 148 6.81 17.69 3.51
CA PHE A 148 7.14 18.86 4.33
C PHE A 148 8.34 18.61 5.24
N GLU A 149 8.48 17.40 5.75
CA GLU A 149 9.69 16.91 6.42
C GLU A 149 10.48 15.96 5.52
N VAL A 150 11.77 16.23 5.37
CA VAL A 150 12.69 15.45 4.56
C VAL A 150 13.23 14.29 5.38
N ASN A 151 12.63 13.11 5.21
CA ASN A 151 13.02 11.89 5.90
C ASN A 151 13.74 10.87 5.00
N TRP A 152 13.91 11.20 3.72
CA TRP A 152 14.56 10.32 2.74
C TRP A 152 15.81 10.98 2.18
N ARG A 153 16.95 10.27 2.25
CA ARG A 153 18.28 10.79 1.82
C ARG A 153 18.37 11.18 0.34
N TRP A 154 17.43 10.74 -0.49
CA TRP A 154 17.36 11.05 -1.92
C TRP A 154 16.52 12.28 -2.22
N ASP A 155 15.82 12.78 -1.21
CA ASP A 155 15.06 14.01 -1.33
C ASP A 155 16.05 15.19 -1.40
N ARG A 156 15.83 16.05 -2.38
CA ARG A 156 16.67 17.24 -2.64
C ARG A 156 16.07 18.51 -2.05
N LYS A 157 14.88 18.42 -1.46
CA LYS A 157 14.19 19.54 -0.85
C LYS A 157 14.72 19.81 0.55
N GLU A 158 14.45 21.00 1.05
CA GLU A 158 14.59 21.34 2.46
C GLU A 158 13.28 21.09 3.20
N SER A 159 13.39 20.66 4.46
CA SER A 159 12.26 20.60 5.39
C SER A 159 11.66 21.99 5.58
N ARG A 160 10.34 22.08 5.56
CA ARG A 160 9.60 23.32 5.85
C ARG A 160 8.31 23.00 6.59
N SER A 161 7.78 23.99 7.29
CA SER A 161 6.50 23.82 7.98
C SER A 161 5.35 23.80 6.97
N VAL A 162 4.23 23.21 7.36
CA VAL A 162 2.99 23.23 6.57
C VAL A 162 2.59 24.70 6.34
N PRO A 163 2.24 25.11 5.10
CA PRO A 163 1.89 26.48 4.80
C PRO A 163 0.71 26.97 5.64
N GLU A 164 0.74 28.26 5.99
CA GLU A 164 -0.41 28.91 6.62
C GLU A 164 -1.60 28.95 5.66
N PRO A 165 -2.85 28.85 6.16
CA PRO A 165 -4.05 29.00 5.36
C PRO A 165 -4.06 30.28 4.54
N ASP A 166 -4.56 30.18 3.30
CA ASP A 166 -4.71 31.27 2.34
C ASP A 166 -3.38 31.96 1.92
N SER A 167 -2.24 31.47 2.42
CA SER A 167 -0.92 31.93 2.00
C SER A 167 -0.69 31.68 0.51
N GLU A 168 0.24 32.43 -0.08
CA GLU A 168 0.64 32.23 -1.47
C GLU A 168 1.24 30.83 -1.70
N ASP A 169 1.97 30.31 -0.71
CA ASP A 169 2.56 28.97 -0.75
C ASP A 169 1.49 27.87 -0.72
N GLU A 170 0.49 27.97 0.17
CA GLU A 170 -0.65 27.05 0.18
C GLU A 170 -1.35 27.07 -1.18
N ARG A 171 -1.76 28.25 -1.66
CA ARG A 171 -2.47 28.40 -2.94
C ARG A 171 -1.67 27.84 -4.11
N SER A 172 -0.35 27.99 -4.11
CA SER A 172 0.53 27.44 -5.16
C SER A 172 0.57 25.92 -5.14
N LEU A 173 0.66 25.32 -3.95
CA LEU A 173 0.61 23.86 -3.79
C LEU A 173 -0.74 23.26 -4.20
N LEU A 174 -1.84 23.87 -3.75
CA LEU A 174 -3.19 23.40 -4.10
C LEU A 174 -3.46 23.51 -5.61
N SER A 175 -3.03 24.61 -6.22
CA SER A 175 -3.11 24.82 -7.67
C SER A 175 -2.25 23.82 -8.42
N CYS A 176 -1.01 23.56 -7.97
CA CYS A 176 -0.14 22.55 -8.57
C CYS A 176 -0.78 21.15 -8.53
N ALA A 177 -1.30 20.72 -7.38
CA ALA A 177 -1.99 19.43 -7.26
C ALA A 177 -3.17 19.32 -8.23
N THR A 178 -3.99 20.36 -8.32
CA THR A 178 -5.14 20.43 -9.24
C THR A 178 -4.71 20.31 -10.70
N GLN A 179 -3.68 21.06 -11.10
CA GLN A 179 -3.16 21.03 -12.47
C GLN A 179 -2.58 19.66 -12.83
N TYR A 180 -1.85 19.02 -11.90
CA TYR A 180 -1.27 17.70 -12.14
C TYR A 180 -2.30 16.59 -12.22
N LEU A 181 -3.31 16.59 -11.34
CA LEU A 181 -4.43 15.64 -11.43
C LEU A 181 -5.22 15.84 -12.72
N GLY A 182 -5.58 17.08 -13.06
CA GLY A 182 -6.30 17.38 -14.29
C GLY A 182 -5.51 17.04 -15.55
N ALA A 183 -4.18 17.24 -15.51
CA ALA A 183 -3.31 16.88 -16.62
C ALA A 183 -3.24 15.38 -16.89
N ILE A 184 -3.63 14.49 -15.97
CA ILE A 184 -3.78 13.07 -16.30
C ILE A 184 -4.79 12.91 -17.45
N GLY A 185 -5.82 13.76 -17.49
CA GLY A 185 -6.78 13.84 -18.60
C GLY A 185 -7.67 12.60 -18.70
N THR A 186 -7.84 11.88 -17.59
CA THR A 186 -8.76 10.76 -17.42
C THR A 186 -9.30 10.83 -16.00
N PRO A 187 -10.52 10.31 -15.72
CA PRO A 187 -10.99 10.22 -14.35
C PRO A 187 -10.00 9.46 -13.47
N VAL A 188 -9.73 10.00 -12.29
CA VAL A 188 -9.03 9.31 -11.20
C VAL A 188 -10.10 8.67 -10.31
N ASP A 189 -9.93 7.41 -9.95
CA ASP A 189 -10.93 6.68 -9.16
C ASP A 189 -10.80 6.98 -7.66
N VAL A 190 -9.56 7.14 -7.18
CA VAL A 190 -9.26 7.45 -5.78
C VAL A 190 -8.16 8.51 -5.69
N VAL A 191 -8.39 9.56 -4.91
CA VAL A 191 -7.36 10.55 -4.54
C VAL A 191 -7.09 10.43 -3.05
N VAL A 192 -5.86 10.07 -2.69
CA VAL A 192 -5.40 10.09 -1.29
C VAL A 192 -4.76 11.45 -1.03
N LEU A 193 -5.32 12.21 -0.09
CA LEU A 193 -5.00 13.61 0.13
C LEU A 193 -3.62 13.82 0.80
N GLY A 194 -2.99 12.76 1.30
CA GLY A 194 -1.61 12.71 1.79
C GLY A 194 -0.98 11.35 1.45
N ASN A 195 0.35 11.27 1.36
CA ASN A 195 1.06 10.01 1.09
C ASN A 195 1.64 9.36 2.35
N GLU A 196 2.29 10.09 3.25
CA GLU A 196 2.65 9.57 4.58
C GLU A 196 2.66 10.72 5.60
N PRO A 197 1.51 11.34 5.93
CA PRO A 197 1.50 12.57 6.73
C PRO A 197 2.27 12.46 8.05
N MET A 198 2.25 11.28 8.69
CA MET A 198 2.96 10.99 9.94
C MET A 198 4.48 11.11 9.82
N TRP A 199 5.04 10.74 8.65
CA TRP A 199 6.47 10.69 8.38
C TRP A 199 6.92 11.69 7.33
N GLU A 200 6.04 12.52 6.78
CA GLU A 200 6.38 13.55 5.79
C GLU A 200 6.04 14.94 6.29
N THR A 201 5.69 15.08 7.57
CA THR A 201 5.31 16.34 8.20
C THR A 201 6.15 16.54 9.45
N LYS A 202 6.57 17.79 9.70
CA LYS A 202 7.26 18.14 10.94
C LYS A 202 6.39 17.81 12.14
N ARG A 203 7.05 17.46 13.25
CA ARG A 203 6.39 17.12 14.52
C ARG A 203 5.42 18.21 14.98
N GLU A 204 5.81 19.48 14.88
CA GLU A 204 5.00 20.63 15.28
C GLU A 204 3.72 20.78 14.46
N ASP A 205 3.73 20.39 13.18
CA ASP A 205 2.59 20.58 12.26
C ASP A 205 1.60 19.41 12.26
N ILE A 206 1.93 18.29 12.92
CA ILE A 206 1.07 17.11 13.06
C ILE A 206 0.63 16.85 14.51
N THR A 207 1.19 17.58 15.46
CA THR A 207 0.77 17.52 16.88
C THR A 207 -0.10 18.72 17.25
N GLY A 208 -0.59 18.76 18.48
CA GLY A 208 -1.48 19.82 18.97
C GLY A 208 -2.96 19.44 18.92
N GLU A 209 -3.83 20.40 19.21
CA GLU A 209 -5.30 20.25 19.17
C GLU A 209 -5.86 20.47 17.77
N ASP A 210 -5.27 21.40 17.00
CA ASP A 210 -5.59 21.69 15.59
C ASP A 210 -4.32 21.54 14.73
N PRO A 211 -3.93 20.31 14.34
CA PRO A 211 -2.72 20.09 13.57
C PRO A 211 -2.76 20.80 12.20
N PRO A 212 -1.80 21.68 11.88
CA PRO A 212 -1.72 22.36 10.58
C PRO A 212 -1.88 21.44 9.36
N ILE A 213 -1.33 20.22 9.42
CA ILE A 213 -1.46 19.25 8.31
C ILE A 213 -2.91 18.83 8.03
N LEU A 214 -3.76 18.71 9.04
CA LEU A 214 -5.16 18.34 8.85
C LEU A 214 -5.93 19.51 8.23
N ARG A 215 -5.69 20.73 8.69
CA ARG A 215 -6.27 21.94 8.09
C ARG A 215 -5.87 22.10 6.62
N PHE A 216 -4.58 21.94 6.31
CA PHE A 216 -4.09 21.94 4.92
C PHE A 216 -4.76 20.85 4.07
N THR A 217 -4.91 19.64 4.62
CA THR A 217 -5.57 18.51 3.94
C THR A 217 -7.03 18.82 3.60
N LEU A 218 -7.76 19.49 4.50
CA LEU A 218 -9.14 19.90 4.27
C LEU A 218 -9.24 21.06 3.26
N ASN A 219 -8.34 22.04 3.35
CA ASN A 219 -8.26 23.13 2.37
C ASN A 219 -7.99 22.60 0.96
N LEU A 220 -7.10 21.61 0.84
CA LEU A 220 -6.86 20.88 -0.40
C LEU A 220 -8.11 20.19 -0.92
N LYS A 221 -8.80 19.40 -0.09
CA LYS A 221 -10.05 18.72 -0.47
C LYS A 221 -11.06 19.72 -1.03
N GLU A 222 -11.29 20.81 -0.31
CA GLU A 222 -12.19 21.90 -0.73
C GLU A 222 -11.77 22.55 -2.05
N HIS A 223 -10.46 22.74 -2.24
CA HIS A 223 -9.92 23.29 -3.48
C HIS A 223 -10.13 22.33 -4.66
N LEU A 224 -9.85 21.04 -4.48
CA LEU A 224 -10.07 20.00 -5.50
C LEU A 224 -11.55 19.84 -5.87
N LEU A 225 -12.46 19.95 -4.89
CA LEU A 225 -13.91 19.92 -5.16
C LEU A 225 -14.41 21.10 -6.00
N ARG A 226 -13.74 22.26 -5.92
CA ARG A 226 -14.12 23.48 -6.64
C ARG A 226 -13.43 23.63 -7.99
N HIS A 227 -12.19 23.17 -8.08
CA HIS A 227 -11.30 23.47 -9.21
C HIS A 227 -10.76 22.23 -9.92
N GLY A 228 -11.01 21.04 -9.38
CA GLY A 228 -10.59 19.77 -9.96
C GLY A 228 -11.19 19.51 -11.34
N ASP A 229 -10.35 18.97 -12.23
CA ASP A 229 -10.74 18.46 -13.56
C ASP A 229 -10.23 17.02 -13.73
N HIS A 230 -10.47 16.18 -12.71
CA HIS A 230 -9.96 14.82 -12.61
C HIS A 230 -11.08 13.79 -12.37
N GLY A 231 -12.31 14.13 -12.74
CA GLY A 231 -13.51 13.33 -12.49
C GLY A 231 -14.08 13.53 -11.09
N ASP A 232 -14.74 12.49 -10.57
CA ASP A 232 -15.34 12.48 -9.24
C ASP A 232 -14.75 11.33 -8.40
N PRO A 233 -13.49 11.46 -7.95
CA PRO A 233 -12.80 10.40 -7.22
C PRO A 233 -13.44 10.19 -5.85
N ALA A 234 -13.17 9.02 -5.26
CA ALA A 234 -13.25 8.89 -3.81
C ALA A 234 -12.08 9.65 -3.16
N TYR A 235 -12.38 10.55 -2.22
CA TYR A 235 -11.34 11.27 -1.46
C TYR A 235 -11.04 10.55 -0.16
N LEU A 236 -9.78 10.16 0.04
CA LEU A 236 -9.33 9.45 1.22
C LEU A 236 -8.32 10.28 2.00
N LEU A 237 -8.46 10.26 3.32
CA LEU A 237 -7.45 10.82 4.22
C LEU A 237 -6.34 9.80 4.48
N GLY A 238 -5.14 10.31 4.73
CA GLY A 238 -4.10 9.48 5.34
C GLY A 238 -3.09 8.95 4.34
N ALA A 239 -3.10 7.63 4.16
CA ALA A 239 -1.94 6.74 4.17
C ALA A 239 -1.30 6.63 5.57
N ILE A 240 -2.13 6.24 6.53
CA ILE A 240 -1.76 6.09 7.95
C ILE A 240 -0.82 4.89 8.09
N THR A 241 0.36 5.13 8.64
CA THR A 241 1.39 4.10 8.87
C THR A 241 1.38 3.60 10.31
N ARG A 242 1.70 2.32 10.52
CA ARG A 242 1.86 1.72 11.87
C ARG A 242 0.64 1.91 12.79
N LEU A 243 -0.57 1.83 12.25
CA LEU A 243 -1.80 2.00 13.03
C LEU A 243 -1.96 0.97 14.17
N TYR A 244 -1.34 -0.21 14.02
CA TYR A 244 -1.29 -1.29 15.01
C TYR A 244 -0.44 -0.96 16.25
N ASP A 245 0.45 0.02 16.16
CA ASP A 245 1.44 0.39 17.15
C ASP A 245 0.85 1.43 18.12
N ASP A 246 0.58 1.02 19.35
CA ASP A 246 -0.05 1.86 20.36
C ASP A 246 0.82 3.07 20.74
N PRO A 247 2.15 2.94 20.98
CA PRO A 247 3.03 4.10 21.11
C PRO A 247 2.95 5.10 19.95
N VAL A 248 2.87 4.63 18.70
CA VAL A 248 2.71 5.53 17.55
C VAL A 248 1.35 6.25 17.61
N ARG A 249 0.29 5.51 17.87
CA ARG A 249 -1.08 5.98 17.76
C ARG A 249 -1.55 6.82 18.96
N GLU A 250 -1.26 6.38 20.17
CA GLU A 250 -1.80 6.94 21.42
C GLU A 250 -0.84 7.95 22.07
N GLU A 251 0.47 7.83 21.82
CA GLU A 251 1.47 8.71 22.43
C GLU A 251 2.09 9.68 21.43
N ARG A 252 2.53 9.16 20.28
CA ARG A 252 3.23 9.97 19.28
C ARG A 252 2.25 10.82 18.47
N PHE A 253 1.16 10.26 17.92
CA PHE A 253 0.23 11.00 17.07
C PHE A 253 -1.25 10.84 17.46
N PRO A 254 -1.63 11.02 18.75
CA PRO A 254 -3.01 10.80 19.21
C PRO A 254 -4.03 11.68 18.52
N THR A 255 -3.78 13.00 18.44
CA THR A 255 -4.71 13.92 17.78
C THR A 255 -4.85 13.59 16.30
N PHE A 256 -3.74 13.46 15.56
CA PHE A 256 -3.79 13.17 14.13
C PHE A 256 -4.59 11.90 13.84
N CYS A 257 -4.33 10.80 14.56
CA CYS A 257 -5.05 9.54 14.36
C CYS A 257 -6.54 9.71 14.68
N ARG A 258 -6.88 10.27 15.84
CA ARG A 258 -8.28 10.45 16.27
C ARG A 258 -9.06 11.35 15.30
N GLU A 259 -8.51 12.51 14.96
CA GLU A 259 -9.18 13.49 14.10
C GLU A 259 -9.30 13.00 12.67
N THR A 260 -8.32 12.27 12.13
CA THR A 260 -8.42 11.68 10.78
C THR A 260 -9.64 10.76 10.68
N PHE A 261 -9.83 9.85 11.65
CA PHE A 261 -10.99 8.97 11.66
C PHE A 261 -12.29 9.72 11.97
N ARG A 262 -12.26 10.79 12.78
CA ARG A 262 -13.44 11.62 13.03
C ARG A 262 -13.89 12.32 11.75
N ILE A 263 -12.98 13.01 11.07
CA ILE A 263 -13.25 13.70 9.81
C ILE A 263 -13.77 12.71 8.77
N ALA A 264 -13.12 11.55 8.61
CA ALA A 264 -13.58 10.52 7.67
C ALA A 264 -14.99 9.99 7.97
N ARG A 265 -15.51 10.13 9.20
CA ARG A 265 -16.90 9.79 9.53
C ARG A 265 -17.87 10.94 9.31
N GLU A 266 -17.45 12.18 9.59
CA GLU A 266 -18.34 13.34 9.71
C GLU A 266 -18.38 14.23 8.44
N ASP A 267 -17.35 14.18 7.61
CA ASP A 267 -17.26 14.96 6.37
C ASP A 267 -17.79 14.14 5.19
N ASP A 268 -18.94 14.56 4.63
CA ASP A 268 -19.63 13.87 3.54
C ASP A 268 -18.84 13.86 2.22
N ASP A 269 -17.87 14.78 2.06
CA ASP A 269 -16.98 14.83 0.90
C ASP A 269 -15.71 13.96 1.10
N VAL A 270 -15.56 13.28 2.25
CA VAL A 270 -14.48 12.32 2.53
C VAL A 270 -15.06 10.90 2.57
N ASP A 271 -14.58 10.05 1.67
CA ASP A 271 -15.10 8.70 1.51
C ASP A 271 -14.50 7.72 2.52
N GLY A 272 -13.29 7.98 3.03
CA GLY A 272 -12.67 7.16 4.06
C GLY A 272 -11.17 7.42 4.27
N VAL A 273 -10.42 6.34 4.51
CA VAL A 273 -8.98 6.40 4.83
C VAL A 273 -8.14 5.46 3.97
N ASP A 274 -6.90 5.85 3.75
CA ASP A 274 -5.86 4.99 3.20
C ASP A 274 -4.84 4.59 4.28
N LEU A 275 -4.25 3.41 4.16
CA LEU A 275 -3.29 2.82 5.09
C LEU A 275 -2.02 2.35 4.37
N HIS A 276 -0.87 2.55 5.02
CA HIS A 276 0.38 1.87 4.69
C HIS A 276 0.65 0.80 5.75
N VAL A 277 0.47 -0.47 5.37
CA VAL A 277 0.50 -1.63 6.26
C VAL A 277 1.84 -2.35 6.10
N HIS A 278 2.87 -1.78 6.71
CA HIS A 278 4.20 -2.39 6.84
C HIS A 278 4.34 -3.04 8.21
N TYR A 279 4.72 -4.31 8.25
CA TYR A 279 4.71 -5.10 9.48
C TYR A 279 5.87 -6.08 9.55
N ASP A 280 6.05 -6.66 10.72
CA ASP A 280 6.90 -7.82 10.96
C ASP A 280 6.07 -9.11 11.03
N GLY A 281 5.00 -9.08 11.82
CA GLY A 281 4.07 -10.20 11.99
C GLY A 281 2.72 -9.89 11.35
N ARG A 282 2.07 -10.91 10.78
CA ARG A 282 0.74 -10.76 10.17
C ARG A 282 -0.31 -10.26 11.17
N GLU A 283 -0.11 -10.53 12.46
CA GLU A 283 -0.96 -10.03 13.54
C GLU A 283 -0.98 -8.49 13.61
N GLU A 284 0.14 -7.83 13.29
CA GLU A 284 0.20 -6.37 13.22
C GLU A 284 -0.62 -5.85 12.03
N ALA A 285 -0.55 -6.51 10.87
CA ALA A 285 -1.40 -6.19 9.73
C ALA A 285 -2.89 -6.36 10.06
N ARG A 286 -3.24 -7.47 10.74
CA ARG A 286 -4.60 -7.75 11.21
C ARG A 286 -5.09 -6.65 12.17
N LYS A 287 -4.30 -6.31 13.19
CA LYS A 287 -4.63 -5.28 14.18
C LYS A 287 -4.82 -3.90 13.52
N ALA A 288 -3.99 -3.54 12.55
CA ALA A 288 -4.14 -2.28 11.82
C ALA A 288 -5.50 -2.20 11.10
N LEU A 289 -5.90 -3.26 10.41
CA LEU A 289 -7.16 -3.32 9.66
C LEU A 289 -8.38 -3.39 10.58
N GLU A 290 -8.29 -4.14 11.68
CA GLU A 290 -9.31 -4.20 12.72
C GLU A 290 -9.58 -2.80 13.29
N ILE A 291 -8.55 -2.08 13.72
CA ILE A 291 -8.68 -0.71 14.24
C ILE A 291 -9.30 0.23 13.20
N ALA A 292 -8.87 0.13 11.94
CA ALA A 292 -9.40 0.99 10.89
C ALA A 292 -10.89 0.71 10.63
N ARG A 293 -11.29 -0.56 10.52
CA ARG A 293 -12.68 -0.95 10.31
C ARG A 293 -13.56 -0.62 11.51
N ASP A 294 -13.09 -0.85 12.73
CA ASP A 294 -13.84 -0.50 13.95
C ASP A 294 -14.12 1.00 14.04
N ARG A 295 -13.14 1.83 13.66
CA ARG A 295 -13.30 3.29 13.67
C ARG A 295 -14.03 3.82 12.44
N LEU A 296 -14.11 3.05 11.37
CA LEU A 296 -14.76 3.46 10.14
C LEU A 296 -15.61 2.31 9.57
N PRO A 297 -16.71 1.92 10.26
CA PRO A 297 -17.47 0.73 9.89
C PRO A 297 -17.97 0.76 8.44
N ASP A 298 -18.46 1.94 8.01
CA ASP A 298 -19.09 2.13 6.70
C ASP A 298 -18.25 2.94 5.70
N GLY A 299 -17.03 3.33 6.06
CA GLY A 299 -16.17 4.08 5.14
C GLY A 299 -15.33 3.18 4.26
N THR A 300 -14.81 3.79 3.20
CA THR A 300 -13.83 3.19 2.31
C THR A 300 -12.51 3.00 3.04
N ILE A 301 -11.90 1.82 2.89
CA ILE A 301 -10.54 1.56 3.39
C ILE A 301 -9.71 1.09 2.21
N THR A 302 -8.61 1.79 1.94
CA THR A 302 -7.58 1.32 1.00
C THR A 302 -6.29 0.99 1.74
N VAL A 303 -5.51 0.10 1.14
CA VAL A 303 -4.17 -0.25 1.58
C VAL A 303 -3.22 -0.05 0.41
N THR A 304 -2.84 1.19 0.15
CA THR A 304 -2.04 1.49 -1.04
C THR A 304 -0.58 1.03 -0.95
N GLU A 305 -0.10 0.71 0.24
CA GLU A 305 1.20 0.05 0.43
C GLU A 305 1.10 -1.02 1.51
N PHE A 306 1.58 -2.23 1.24
CA PHE A 306 1.72 -3.27 2.24
C PHE A 306 2.95 -4.15 2.01
N SER A 307 3.58 -4.57 3.10
CA SER A 307 4.70 -5.51 3.06
C SER A 307 5.10 -6.01 4.45
N PRO A 308 5.63 -7.23 4.58
CA PRO A 308 6.25 -7.73 5.80
C PRO A 308 7.70 -7.20 5.96
N VAL A 309 7.97 -5.95 5.58
CA VAL A 309 9.35 -5.43 5.43
C VAL A 309 10.16 -5.48 6.72
N PHE A 310 9.54 -5.33 7.89
CA PHE A 310 10.26 -5.38 9.17
C PHE A 310 10.70 -6.82 9.52
N ARG A 311 9.98 -7.82 9.00
CA ARG A 311 10.42 -9.23 9.04
C ARG A 311 11.67 -9.43 8.22
N TYR A 312 11.67 -8.88 7.00
CA TYR A 312 12.84 -8.95 6.12
C TYR A 312 14.04 -8.26 6.76
N ASP A 313 13.87 -7.04 7.30
CA ASP A 313 14.96 -6.27 7.90
C ASP A 313 15.66 -7.01 9.04
N ARG A 314 14.88 -7.68 9.89
CA ARG A 314 15.38 -8.52 10.99
C ARG A 314 16.28 -9.65 10.53
N HIS A 315 15.99 -10.24 9.38
CA HIS A 315 16.64 -11.47 8.92
C HIS A 315 17.63 -11.28 7.77
N VAL A 316 17.63 -10.12 7.10
CA VAL A 316 18.41 -9.93 5.87
C VAL A 316 19.93 -10.02 6.11
N ARG A 317 20.37 -9.87 7.35
CA ARG A 317 21.79 -9.97 7.76
C ARG A 317 22.13 -11.31 8.43
N THR A 318 21.18 -12.25 8.52
CA THR A 318 21.43 -13.61 9.00
C THR A 318 22.10 -14.45 7.91
N PRO A 319 23.11 -15.28 8.23
CA PRO A 319 23.68 -16.23 7.27
C PRO A 319 22.62 -17.16 6.67
N ILE A 320 22.66 -17.39 5.36
CA ILE A 320 21.72 -18.29 4.67
C ILE A 320 21.83 -19.72 5.21
N GLY A 321 23.03 -20.11 5.65
CA GLY A 321 23.33 -21.42 6.21
C GLY A 321 22.74 -21.69 7.58
N GLU A 322 22.12 -20.70 8.23
CA GLU A 322 21.38 -20.88 9.49
C GLU A 322 20.28 -21.94 9.31
N TRP A 323 19.62 -21.93 8.15
CA TRP A 323 18.51 -22.85 7.85
C TRP A 323 18.95 -24.04 7.01
N GLY A 324 18.31 -25.20 7.25
CA GLY A 324 18.59 -26.41 6.49
C GLY A 324 18.31 -26.26 4.98
N ALA A 325 17.28 -25.51 4.61
CA ALA A 325 16.99 -25.19 3.21
C ALA A 325 18.02 -24.23 2.61
N GLY A 326 18.43 -23.20 3.36
CA GLY A 326 19.49 -22.28 2.93
C GLY A 326 20.86 -22.97 2.75
N ARG A 327 21.21 -23.98 3.57
CA ARG A 327 22.42 -24.81 3.32
C ARG A 327 22.34 -25.60 2.03
N ARG A 328 21.16 -26.12 1.67
CA ARG A 328 20.96 -26.83 0.39
C ARG A 328 21.08 -25.87 -0.78
N PHE A 329 20.40 -24.72 -0.72
CA PHE A 329 20.52 -23.65 -1.70
C PHE A 329 22.00 -23.25 -1.89
N ALA A 330 22.72 -23.02 -0.79
CA ALA A 330 24.12 -22.65 -0.83
C ALA A 330 24.98 -23.71 -1.54
N GLY A 331 24.76 -24.99 -1.24
CA GLY A 331 25.46 -26.10 -1.91
C GLY A 331 25.11 -26.23 -3.40
N GLU A 332 23.83 -26.06 -3.76
CA GLU A 332 23.34 -26.16 -5.14
C GLU A 332 23.88 -25.05 -6.05
N TYR A 333 23.86 -23.81 -5.55
CA TYR A 333 24.26 -22.62 -6.31
C TYR A 333 25.71 -22.16 -6.03
N GLY A 334 26.48 -22.92 -5.25
CA GLY A 334 27.91 -22.67 -5.01
C GLY A 334 28.20 -21.46 -4.09
N TYR A 335 27.28 -21.11 -3.20
CA TYR A 335 27.49 -20.10 -2.17
C TYR A 335 28.11 -20.69 -0.90
N SER A 336 28.86 -19.88 -0.15
CA SER A 336 29.21 -20.23 1.24
C SER A 336 27.97 -20.14 2.12
N PRO A 337 27.75 -21.06 3.08
CA PRO A 337 26.65 -20.95 4.06
C PRO A 337 26.74 -19.69 4.94
N ASP A 338 27.91 -19.06 5.04
CA ASP A 338 28.11 -17.83 5.82
C ASP A 338 27.65 -16.55 5.08
N VAL A 339 27.32 -16.66 3.79
CA VAL A 339 26.75 -15.56 3.01
C VAL A 339 25.44 -15.12 3.65
N THR A 340 25.25 -13.82 3.87
CA THR A 340 23.96 -13.28 4.34
C THR A 340 23.01 -13.04 3.17
N ALA A 341 21.71 -12.87 3.45
CA ALA A 341 20.75 -12.53 2.40
C ALA A 341 21.08 -11.19 1.71
N VAL A 342 21.54 -10.18 2.47
CA VAL A 342 21.98 -8.90 1.90
C VAL A 342 23.20 -9.09 1.00
N ASP A 343 24.16 -9.96 1.36
CA ASP A 343 25.29 -10.27 0.48
C ASP A 343 24.86 -10.97 -0.81
N TYR A 344 23.87 -11.86 -0.74
CA TYR A 344 23.28 -12.48 -1.91
C TYR A 344 22.62 -11.43 -2.82
N PHE A 345 21.78 -10.54 -2.28
CA PHE A 345 21.14 -9.49 -3.08
C PHE A 345 22.13 -8.50 -3.68
N GLU A 346 23.19 -8.16 -2.94
CA GLU A 346 24.27 -7.32 -3.46
C GLU A 346 24.99 -7.96 -4.65
N ARG A 347 25.20 -9.29 -4.62
CA ARG A 347 25.72 -10.03 -5.76
C ARG A 347 24.72 -10.04 -6.91
N ALA A 348 23.43 -10.28 -6.63
CA ALA A 348 22.37 -10.26 -7.63
C ALA A 348 22.19 -8.89 -8.29
N LYS A 349 22.43 -7.78 -7.57
CA LYS A 349 22.45 -6.45 -8.18
C LYS A 349 23.60 -6.27 -9.19
N ALA A 350 24.78 -6.78 -8.84
CA ALA A 350 25.98 -6.67 -9.68
C ALA A 350 25.90 -7.60 -10.90
N ASP A 351 25.34 -8.79 -10.70
CA ASP A 351 25.16 -9.82 -11.71
C ASP A 351 23.76 -10.44 -11.48
N PRO A 352 22.71 -9.96 -12.18
CA PRO A 352 21.33 -10.43 -12.02
C PRO A 352 21.22 -11.95 -12.09
N ARG A 353 20.33 -12.52 -11.28
CA ARG A 353 20.14 -13.97 -11.17
C ARG A 353 19.06 -14.46 -12.12
N PRO A 354 19.18 -15.67 -12.69
CA PRO A 354 18.07 -16.31 -13.37
C PRO A 354 16.81 -16.31 -12.46
N PRO A 355 15.59 -16.11 -12.99
CA PRO A 355 14.36 -16.08 -12.19
C PRO A 355 14.18 -17.28 -11.26
N ARG A 356 14.61 -18.45 -11.70
CA ARG A 356 14.56 -19.69 -10.91
C ARG A 356 15.48 -19.65 -9.70
N GLU A 357 16.71 -19.16 -9.85
CA GLU A 357 17.65 -19.05 -8.73
C GLU A 357 17.14 -18.07 -7.67
N LEU A 358 16.55 -16.95 -8.09
CA LEU A 358 15.96 -15.99 -7.15
C LEU A 358 14.73 -16.57 -6.41
N ALA A 359 13.88 -17.32 -7.11
CA ALA A 359 12.76 -18.03 -6.50
C ALA A 359 13.24 -19.11 -5.50
N ASP A 360 14.23 -19.92 -5.88
CA ASP A 360 14.81 -20.96 -5.01
C ASP A 360 15.47 -20.33 -3.77
N PHE A 361 16.10 -19.16 -3.92
CA PHE A 361 16.63 -18.41 -2.78
C PHE A 361 15.52 -18.03 -1.80
N TYR A 362 14.42 -17.47 -2.30
CA TYR A 362 13.28 -17.08 -1.46
C TYR A 362 12.61 -18.28 -0.78
N ASP A 363 12.39 -19.38 -1.50
CA ASP A 363 11.84 -20.62 -0.92
C ASP A 363 12.76 -21.22 0.15
N ALA A 364 14.08 -21.01 0.02
CA ALA A 364 15.05 -21.47 1.00
C ALA A 364 15.05 -20.64 2.31
N MET A 365 14.50 -19.43 2.29
CA MET A 365 14.50 -18.49 3.40
C MET A 365 13.15 -18.52 4.15
N PRO A 366 13.03 -19.15 5.34
CA PRO A 366 11.75 -19.31 6.02
C PRO A 366 11.12 -17.99 6.53
N TRP A 367 11.91 -16.92 6.55
CA TRP A 367 11.41 -15.57 6.84
C TRP A 367 10.79 -14.91 5.60
N TYR A 368 11.10 -15.35 4.38
CA TYR A 368 10.49 -14.90 3.13
C TYR A 368 9.31 -15.81 2.81
N ARG A 369 8.09 -15.39 3.18
CA ARG A 369 6.89 -16.22 2.98
C ARG A 369 6.36 -16.04 1.55
N ALA A 370 6.51 -17.06 0.71
CA ALA A 370 6.03 -17.02 -0.68
C ALA A 370 4.51 -16.80 -0.80
N ASP A 371 3.72 -17.31 0.15
CA ASP A 371 2.26 -17.19 0.17
C ASP A 371 1.73 -15.89 0.81
N GLN A 372 2.62 -14.92 1.08
CA GLN A 372 2.29 -13.67 1.77
C GLN A 372 1.18 -12.88 1.06
N LEU A 373 1.21 -12.81 -0.28
CA LEU A 373 0.24 -12.03 -1.04
C LEU A 373 -1.20 -12.53 -0.82
N ARG A 374 -1.42 -13.86 -0.89
CA ARG A 374 -2.72 -14.47 -0.58
C ARG A 374 -3.12 -14.27 0.89
N ARG A 375 -2.17 -14.36 1.82
CA ARG A 375 -2.45 -14.17 3.26
C ARG A 375 -2.92 -12.74 3.57
N ASP A 376 -2.30 -11.74 2.96
CA ASP A 376 -2.70 -10.34 3.09
C ASP A 376 -4.03 -10.07 2.40
N TYR A 377 -4.23 -10.61 1.20
CA TYR A 377 -5.50 -10.47 0.49
C TYR A 377 -6.68 -11.04 1.30
N ARG A 378 -6.51 -12.17 2.00
CA ARG A 378 -7.54 -12.68 2.92
C ARG A 378 -7.84 -11.74 4.09
N LEU A 379 -6.86 -10.96 4.55
CA LEU A 379 -7.13 -9.91 5.54
C LEU A 379 -7.92 -8.77 4.90
N PHE A 380 -7.60 -8.39 3.67
CA PHE A 380 -8.35 -7.39 2.91
C PHE A 380 -9.81 -7.81 2.74
N GLU A 381 -10.07 -9.08 2.42
CA GLU A 381 -11.43 -9.63 2.36
C GLU A 381 -12.13 -9.56 3.71
N ARG A 382 -11.46 -10.02 4.78
CA ARG A 382 -12.02 -10.04 6.14
C ARG A 382 -12.40 -8.65 6.65
N PHE A 383 -11.61 -7.63 6.32
CA PHE A 383 -11.80 -6.26 6.82
C PHE A 383 -12.39 -5.30 5.77
N ASP A 384 -12.92 -5.84 4.67
CA ASP A 384 -13.64 -5.11 3.63
C ASP A 384 -12.81 -3.97 3.01
N VAL A 385 -11.53 -4.22 2.74
CA VAL A 385 -10.65 -3.28 2.04
C VAL A 385 -11.09 -3.19 0.57
N ASP A 386 -11.34 -1.99 0.08
CA ASP A 386 -11.83 -1.77 -1.29
C ASP A 386 -10.71 -1.96 -2.33
N VAL A 387 -9.51 -1.41 -2.06
CA VAL A 387 -8.33 -1.54 -2.94
C VAL A 387 -7.07 -1.74 -2.11
N GLY A 388 -6.30 -2.78 -2.40
CA GLY A 388 -4.95 -2.99 -1.91
C GLY A 388 -3.94 -2.97 -3.06
N THR A 389 -2.76 -2.34 -2.91
CA THR A 389 -1.77 -2.33 -4.00
C THR A 389 -0.39 -2.84 -3.58
N PHE A 390 0.13 -3.79 -4.36
CA PHE A 390 1.39 -4.48 -4.12
C PHE A 390 2.53 -3.85 -4.92
N GLY A 391 3.75 -3.84 -4.37
CA GLY A 391 4.93 -3.30 -5.06
C GLY A 391 5.08 -3.90 -6.45
N PHE A 392 5.03 -3.08 -7.49
CA PHE A 392 4.92 -3.57 -8.87
C PHE A 392 6.26 -3.61 -9.60
N LEU A 393 6.92 -2.45 -9.76
CA LEU A 393 8.21 -2.32 -10.46
C LEU A 393 9.33 -1.86 -9.52
N GLN A 394 10.27 -2.76 -9.27
CA GLN A 394 11.55 -2.42 -8.65
C GLN A 394 12.38 -1.56 -9.60
N ASP A 395 13.08 -0.58 -9.05
CA ASP A 395 13.93 0.31 -9.83
C ASP A 395 15.29 -0.31 -10.13
N VAL A 396 15.68 -0.31 -11.41
CA VAL A 396 17.03 -0.70 -11.83
C VAL A 396 18.11 0.21 -11.23
N GLY A 397 17.79 1.48 -10.94
CA GLY A 397 18.70 2.39 -10.24
C GLY A 397 19.06 1.95 -8.82
N MET A 398 18.33 0.99 -8.24
CA MET A 398 18.69 0.42 -6.93
C MET A 398 19.96 -0.42 -6.97
N ARG A 399 20.48 -0.76 -8.15
CA ARG A 399 21.79 -1.38 -8.30
C ARG A 399 22.92 -0.49 -7.76
N ASP A 400 22.74 0.82 -7.79
CA ASP A 400 23.74 1.81 -7.35
C ASP A 400 23.69 2.11 -5.84
N VAL A 401 22.69 1.59 -5.12
CA VAL A 401 22.51 1.82 -3.67
C VAL A 401 23.17 0.71 -2.89
N ASP A 402 24.10 0.97 -1.99
CA ASP A 402 24.66 -0.06 -1.09
C ASP A 402 23.62 -0.51 -0.04
N TRP A 403 23.15 -1.77 -0.16
CA TRP A 403 22.16 -2.38 0.72
C TRP A 403 22.80 -2.97 1.99
N ARG A 404 24.13 -3.09 2.06
CA ARG A 404 24.83 -3.58 3.28
C ARG A 404 24.77 -2.58 4.43
N ARG A 405 24.43 -1.32 4.12
CA ARG A 405 24.34 -0.25 5.11
C ARG A 405 23.38 -0.63 6.25
N PRO A 406 23.68 -0.24 7.49
CA PRO A 406 22.86 -0.60 8.64
C PRO A 406 21.48 0.06 8.63
N ASP A 407 21.34 1.19 7.94
CA ASP A 407 20.08 1.95 7.84
C ASP A 407 19.25 1.62 6.59
N TRP A 408 19.63 0.60 5.82
CA TRP A 408 18.84 0.14 4.69
C TRP A 408 17.70 -0.79 5.14
N THR A 409 16.48 -0.44 4.73
CA THR A 409 15.28 -1.27 4.91
C THR A 409 14.92 -1.97 3.59
N PRO A 410 14.68 -3.30 3.59
CA PRO A 410 14.58 -4.12 2.38
C PRO A 410 13.20 -4.05 1.69
N PHE A 411 12.65 -2.86 1.45
CA PHE A 411 11.40 -2.72 0.68
C PHE A 411 11.51 -3.33 -0.73
N HIS A 412 12.69 -3.24 -1.32
CA HIS A 412 12.95 -3.54 -2.73
C HIS A 412 12.84 -5.02 -3.08
N ILE A 413 12.88 -5.93 -2.10
CA ILE A 413 12.69 -7.38 -2.33
C ILE A 413 11.20 -7.79 -2.31
N ASN A 414 10.29 -6.83 -2.08
CA ASN A 414 8.84 -7.03 -2.02
C ASN A 414 8.13 -6.45 -3.25
N PHE A 415 8.65 -6.77 -4.44
CA PHE A 415 8.10 -6.30 -5.71
C PHE A 415 7.76 -7.49 -6.62
N LEU A 416 6.71 -7.35 -7.43
CA LEU A 416 6.34 -8.33 -8.45
C LEU A 416 7.42 -8.42 -9.53
N HIS A 417 7.91 -7.29 -10.03
CA HIS A 417 9.03 -7.24 -10.97
C HIS A 417 10.27 -6.73 -10.26
N GLN A 418 11.30 -7.57 -10.19
CA GLN A 418 12.55 -7.31 -9.46
C GLN A 418 13.73 -7.14 -10.41
N ASP A 419 13.61 -6.18 -11.33
CA ASP A 419 14.57 -5.94 -12.42
C ASP A 419 15.99 -5.63 -11.93
N ALA A 420 16.17 -5.16 -10.69
CA ALA A 420 17.50 -4.94 -10.15
C ALA A 420 18.21 -6.26 -9.81
N LEU A 421 17.46 -7.30 -9.45
CA LEU A 421 17.97 -8.58 -8.93
C LEU A 421 17.89 -9.73 -9.94
N MET A 422 16.95 -9.66 -10.88
CA MET A 422 16.59 -10.78 -11.75
C MET A 422 16.97 -10.51 -13.21
N GLU A 423 17.43 -11.54 -13.91
CA GLU A 423 17.64 -11.51 -15.36
C GLU A 423 16.32 -11.35 -16.11
N GLY A 424 16.37 -10.64 -17.23
CA GLY A 424 15.20 -10.40 -18.07
C GLY A 424 14.24 -9.36 -17.49
N ARG A 425 12.97 -9.46 -17.89
CA ARG A 425 11.89 -8.52 -17.52
C ARG A 425 10.65 -9.22 -16.98
N GLY A 426 10.82 -10.48 -16.56
CA GLY A 426 9.74 -11.31 -16.05
C GLY A 426 9.20 -10.79 -14.72
N ALA A 427 8.02 -11.28 -14.33
CA ALA A 427 7.56 -11.19 -12.95
C ALA A 427 8.24 -12.28 -12.11
N HIS A 428 8.31 -12.04 -10.80
CA HIS A 428 8.86 -12.97 -9.84
C HIS A 428 8.02 -14.27 -9.83
N PRO A 429 8.63 -15.45 -10.04
CA PRO A 429 7.87 -16.71 -10.18
C PRO A 429 6.96 -17.04 -8.99
N LEU A 430 7.37 -16.69 -7.77
CA LEU A 430 6.57 -16.95 -6.56
C LEU A 430 5.34 -16.05 -6.40
N TYR A 431 5.26 -14.92 -7.12
CA TYR A 431 4.17 -13.96 -6.95
C TYR A 431 3.22 -13.91 -8.14
N ILE A 432 3.67 -14.21 -9.36
CA ILE A 432 2.91 -13.88 -10.56
C ILE A 432 1.56 -14.60 -10.65
N ASP A 433 1.51 -15.88 -10.29
CA ASP A 433 0.27 -16.65 -10.38
C ASP A 433 -0.74 -16.18 -9.33
N ASP A 434 -0.31 -16.00 -8.09
CA ASP A 434 -1.12 -15.44 -7.00
C ASP A 434 -1.57 -14.02 -7.31
N TYR A 435 -0.70 -13.20 -7.91
CA TYR A 435 -1.03 -11.83 -8.27
C TYR A 435 -2.11 -11.77 -9.35
N ARG A 436 -1.96 -12.55 -10.43
CA ARG A 436 -2.97 -12.61 -11.53
C ARG A 436 -4.32 -13.08 -11.01
N GLU A 437 -4.33 -14.12 -10.18
CA GLU A 437 -5.56 -14.65 -9.56
C GLU A 437 -6.31 -13.57 -8.76
N LEU A 438 -5.58 -12.67 -8.10
CA LEU A 438 -6.14 -11.67 -7.17
C LEU A 438 -6.37 -10.29 -7.81
N ALA A 439 -5.70 -9.97 -8.92
CA ALA A 439 -5.80 -8.67 -9.62
C ALA A 439 -6.80 -8.66 -10.79
N GLY A 440 -7.04 -9.84 -11.38
CA GLY A 440 -7.89 -10.06 -12.57
C GLY A 440 -9.38 -10.16 -12.32
#